data_AF-A7SNY3-F1
#
_entry.id   AF-A7SNY3-F1
#
_cell.length_a   1.000
_cell.length_b   1.000
_cell.length_c   1.000
_cell.angle_alpha   90.00
_cell.angle_beta   90.00
_cell.angle_gamma   90.00
#
_symmetry.space_group_name_H-M   'P 1'
#
loop_
_entity.id
_entity.type
_entity.pdbx_description
1 polymer ?
#
loop_
_entity_poly.entity_id
_entity_poly.type
_entity_poly.pdbx_seq_one_letter_code
_entity_poly.pdbx_strand_id
1 'polypeptide(L)'
;IVNLNVGGYVYTTSYKTLTRCRDSMLGAMFSGRQNLARDTRGNFFIDRDGSLFRYILNFLRTSELCLPDSFDEFQQLSLEADFYQIEDLIKALQ
;
A
#
# COMPACT_ATOMS: atom_id res chain seq x y z
N ILE A 1 -13.82 2.40 7.70
CA ILE A 1 -13.18 3.09 6.55
C ILE A 1 -11.94 3.80 7.08
N VAL A 2 -10.88 3.89 6.27
CA VAL A 2 -9.60 4.54 6.56
C VAL A 2 -9.22 5.39 5.35
N ASN A 3 -8.77 6.62 5.58
CA ASN A 3 -8.25 7.50 4.55
C ASN A 3 -6.73 7.62 4.69
N LEU A 4 -6.03 7.39 3.58
CA LEU A 4 -4.58 7.51 3.46
C LEU A 4 -4.26 8.66 2.52
N ASN A 5 -3.20 9.39 2.82
CA ASN A 5 -2.54 10.30 1.91
C ASN A 5 -1.13 9.72 1.64
N VAL A 6 -0.92 9.22 0.43
CA VAL A 6 0.34 8.61 0.01
C VAL A 6 1.00 9.54 -0.99
N GLY A 7 2.03 10.28 -0.56
CA GLY A 7 2.75 11.24 -1.42
C GLY A 7 1.85 12.31 -2.08
N GLY A 8 0.72 12.67 -1.45
CA GLY A 8 -0.28 13.60 -2.00
C GLY A 8 -1.52 12.92 -2.59
N TYR A 9 -1.48 11.61 -2.85
CA TYR A 9 -2.61 10.86 -3.40
C TYR A 9 -3.51 10.33 -2.28
N VAL A 10 -4.80 10.65 -2.36
CA VAL A 10 -5.77 10.29 -1.31
C VAL A 10 -6.45 8.98 -1.68
N TYR A 11 -6.30 7.98 -0.82
CA TYR A 11 -6.94 6.67 -0.94
C TYR A 11 -7.91 6.42 0.20
N THR A 12 -9.06 5.83 -0.14
CA THR A 12 -10.06 5.39 0.82
C THR A 12 -10.14 3.86 0.80
N THR A 13 -10.00 3.22 1.96
CA THR A 13 -10.06 1.76 2.08
C THR A 13 -10.60 1.31 3.45
N SER A 14 -10.50 0.02 3.76
CA SER A 14 -10.89 -0.56 5.04
C SER A 14 -9.68 -1.02 5.86
N TYR A 15 -9.80 -1.06 7.19
CA TYR A 15 -8.80 -1.69 8.06
C TYR A 15 -8.54 -3.13 7.63
N LYS A 16 -9.61 -3.89 7.31
CA LYS A 16 -9.52 -5.28 6.84
C LYS A 16 -8.59 -5.43 5.62
N THR A 17 -8.60 -4.48 4.69
CA THR A 17 -7.72 -4.48 3.52
C THR A 17 -6.27 -4.22 3.92
N LEU A 18 -6.02 -3.19 4.73
CA LEU A 18 -4.67 -2.82 5.16
C LEU A 18 -4.02 -3.86 6.08
N THR A 19 -4.83 -4.59 6.84
CA THR A 19 -4.37 -5.65 7.77
C THR A 19 -4.50 -7.05 7.18
N ARG A 20 -4.71 -7.19 5.86
CA ARG A 20 -4.84 -8.51 5.23
C ARG A 20 -3.55 -9.30 5.33
N CYS A 21 -2.43 -8.66 4.99
CA CYS A 21 -1.08 -9.18 5.22
C CYS A 21 -0.61 -8.68 6.58
N ARG A 22 -0.84 -9.45 7.64
CA ARG A 22 -0.55 -9.01 9.02
C ARG A 22 0.93 -8.72 9.25
N ASP A 23 1.79 -9.45 8.57
CA ASP A 23 3.25 -9.35 8.70
C ASP A 23 3.84 -8.23 7.82
N SER A 24 3.01 -7.58 6.99
CA SER A 24 3.41 -6.41 6.20
C SER A 24 3.51 -5.15 7.06
N MET A 25 4.21 -4.14 6.54
CA MET A 25 4.32 -2.83 7.18
C MET A 25 2.94 -2.22 7.43
N LEU A 26 2.03 -2.27 6.45
CA LEU A 26 0.65 -1.77 6.59
C LEU A 26 -0.13 -2.58 7.63
N GLY A 27 0.07 -3.90 7.67
CA GLY A 27 -0.49 -4.76 8.70
C GLY A 27 -0.08 -4.33 10.11
N ALA A 28 1.21 -4.06 10.31
CA ALA A 28 1.74 -3.59 11.58
C ALA A 28 1.27 -2.17 11.94
N MET A 29 1.25 -1.24 10.98
CA MET A 29 0.80 0.14 11.18
C MET A 29 -0.66 0.20 11.65
N PHE A 30 -1.53 -0.62 11.06
CA PHE A 30 -2.98 -0.56 11.27
C PHE A 30 -3.52 -1.66 12.20
N SER A 31 -2.67 -2.42 12.88
CA SER A 31 -3.06 -3.40 13.92
C SER A 31 -3.28 -2.80 15.32
N GLY A 32 -3.11 -1.48 15.47
CA GLY A 32 -3.58 -0.72 16.63
C GLY A 32 -2.51 -0.23 17.60
N ARG A 33 -1.25 -0.05 17.17
CA ARG A 33 -0.13 0.26 18.09
C ARG A 33 0.84 1.39 17.68
N GLN A 34 0.51 2.25 16.72
CA GLN A 34 1.48 3.25 16.25
C GLN A 34 0.90 4.68 16.19
N ASN A 35 1.69 5.65 16.64
CA ASN A 35 1.47 7.07 16.36
C ASN A 35 1.84 7.34 14.90
N LEU A 36 0.87 7.13 14.02
CA LEU A 36 1.03 7.35 12.59
C LEU A 36 0.92 8.84 12.26
N ALA A 37 1.80 9.31 11.38
CA ALA A 37 1.74 10.66 10.84
C ALA A 37 0.38 10.91 10.17
N ARG A 38 -0.08 12.16 10.22
CA ARG A 38 -1.31 12.61 9.56
C ARG A 38 -1.08 13.89 8.78
N ASP A 39 -1.78 14.06 7.68
CA ASP A 39 -1.83 15.32 6.94
C ASP A 39 -2.71 16.37 7.63
N THR A 40 -2.77 17.58 7.08
CA THR A 40 -3.57 18.70 7.60
C THR A 40 -5.08 18.44 7.62
N ARG A 41 -5.55 17.39 6.95
CA ARG A 41 -6.95 16.96 6.93
C ARG A 41 -7.20 15.70 7.77
N GLY A 42 -6.20 15.23 8.51
CA GLY A 42 -6.30 14.08 9.40
C GLY A 42 -6.18 12.71 8.71
N ASN A 43 -5.88 12.64 7.41
CA ASN A 43 -5.62 11.36 6.74
C ASN A 43 -4.27 10.81 7.19
N PHE A 44 -4.15 9.49 7.32
CA PHE A 44 -2.86 8.88 7.62
C PHE A 44 -1.88 9.17 6.49
N PHE A 45 -0.72 9.69 6.81
CA PHE A 45 0.25 10.11 5.82
C PHE A 45 1.36 9.07 5.64
N ILE A 46 1.67 8.76 4.39
CA ILE A 46 2.76 7.89 3.98
C ILE A 46 3.56 8.64 2.92
N ASP A 47 4.84 8.86 3.18
CA ASP A 47 5.73 9.61 2.28
C ASP A 47 6.32 8.69 1.20
N ARG A 48 5.46 8.19 0.31
CA ARG A 48 5.77 7.23 -0.75
C ARG A 48 5.05 7.56 -2.06
N ASP A 49 5.36 6.83 -3.12
CA ASP A 49 4.73 7.03 -4.42
C ASP A 49 3.24 6.68 -4.39
N GLY A 50 2.41 7.72 -4.46
CA GLY A 50 0.97 7.57 -4.43
C GLY A 50 0.38 6.96 -5.69
N SER A 51 1.04 7.06 -6.85
CA SER A 51 0.53 6.49 -8.10
C SER A 51 0.68 4.96 -8.12
N LEU A 52 1.85 4.46 -7.72
CA LEU A 52 2.14 3.03 -7.63
C LEU A 52 1.40 2.36 -6.47
N PHE A 53 1.08 3.11 -5.41
CA PHE A 53 0.29 2.60 -4.29
C PHE A 53 -1.08 2.04 -4.72
N ARG A 54 -1.63 2.46 -5.86
CA ARG A 54 -2.85 1.86 -6.42
C ARG A 54 -2.70 0.34 -6.59
N TYR A 55 -1.57 -0.13 -7.10
CA TYR A 55 -1.32 -1.55 -7.36
C TYR A 55 -1.10 -2.32 -6.05
N ILE A 56 -0.37 -1.71 -5.10
CA ILE A 56 -0.23 -2.23 -3.73
C ILE A 56 -1.62 -2.45 -3.10
N LEU A 57 -2.47 -1.42 -3.15
CA LEU A 57 -3.79 -1.46 -2.56
C LEU A 57 -4.73 -2.46 -3.26
N ASN A 58 -4.64 -2.58 -4.58
CA ASN A 58 -5.42 -3.57 -5.33
C ASN A 58 -4.98 -4.99 -5.01
N PHE A 59 -3.67 -5.26 -4.93
CA PHE A 59 -3.15 -6.55 -4.51
C PHE A 59 -3.67 -6.92 -3.10
N LEU A 60 -3.68 -5.99 -2.16
CA LEU A 60 -4.26 -6.23 -0.83
C LEU A 60 -5.76 -6.55 -0.89
N ARG A 61 -6.51 -6.05 -1.88
CA ARG A 61 -7.94 -6.35 -2.05
C ARG A 61 -8.19 -7.72 -2.66
N THR A 62 -7.41 -8.13 -3.66
CA THR A 62 -7.70 -9.31 -4.50
C THR A 62 -6.74 -10.48 -4.28
N SER A 63 -5.51 -10.23 -3.79
CA SER A 63 -4.35 -11.15 -3.82
C SER A 63 -3.85 -11.47 -5.22
N GLU A 64 -4.19 -10.63 -6.19
CA GLU A 64 -3.78 -10.80 -7.59
C GLU A 64 -3.04 -9.55 -8.05
N LEU A 65 -1.93 -9.75 -8.75
CA LEU A 65 -1.19 -8.69 -9.41
C LEU A 65 -1.84 -8.41 -10.77
N CYS A 66 -2.65 -7.35 -10.84
CA CYS A 66 -3.27 -6.90 -12.08
C CYS A 66 -2.60 -5.61 -12.56
N LEU A 67 -1.80 -5.73 -13.62
CA LEU A 67 -1.10 -4.61 -14.26
C LEU A 67 -1.67 -4.38 -15.67
N PRO A 68 -1.70 -3.12 -16.15
CA PRO A 68 -1.98 -2.84 -17.56
C PRO A 68 -0.96 -3.52 -18.47
N ASP A 69 -1.37 -3.89 -19.70
CA ASP A 69 -0.46 -4.47 -20.69
C ASP A 69 0.73 -3.55 -21.04
N SER A 70 0.54 -2.23 -20.89
CA SER A 70 1.54 -1.20 -21.15
C SER A 70 2.33 -0.79 -19.91
N PHE A 71 2.27 -1.54 -18.82
CA PHE A 71 2.96 -1.19 -17.58
C PHE A 71 4.48 -1.33 -17.75
N ASP A 72 5.25 -0.31 -17.37
CA ASP A 72 6.70 -0.24 -17.56
C ASP A 72 7.47 0.11 -16.26
N GLU A 73 6.76 0.33 -15.15
CA GLU A 73 7.33 0.72 -13.85
C GLU A 73 7.56 -0.47 -12.89
N PHE A 74 7.91 -1.65 -13.42
CA PHE A 74 8.07 -2.87 -12.62
C PHE A 74 9.10 -2.74 -11.51
N GLN A 75 10.24 -2.09 -11.80
CA GLN A 75 11.29 -1.91 -10.80
C GLN A 75 10.81 -1.02 -9.64
N GLN A 76 10.12 0.08 -9.96
CA GLN A 76 9.59 1.01 -8.97
C GLN A 76 8.48 0.34 -8.14
N LEU A 77 7.59 -0.42 -8.78
CA LEU A 77 6.56 -1.17 -8.06
C LEU A 77 7.17 -2.24 -7.15
N SER A 78 8.26 -2.88 -7.57
CA SER A 78 9.02 -3.82 -6.73
C SER A 78 9.62 -3.13 -5.50
N LEU A 79 10.19 -1.93 -5.66
CA LEU A 79 10.67 -1.13 -4.52
C LEU A 79 9.56 -0.72 -3.56
N GLU A 80 8.35 -0.40 -4.06
CA GLU A 80 7.20 -0.16 -3.19
C GLU A 80 6.73 -1.43 -2.48
N ALA A 81 6.66 -2.56 -3.17
CA ALA A 81 6.28 -3.85 -2.58
C ALA A 81 7.25 -4.26 -1.44
N ASP A 82 8.54 -4.02 -1.64
CA ASP A 82 9.59 -4.19 -0.62
C ASP A 82 9.40 -3.20 0.53
N PHE A 83 9.19 -1.90 0.27
CA PHE A 83 8.94 -0.91 1.32
C PHE A 83 7.75 -1.29 2.21
N TYR A 84 6.63 -1.71 1.61
CA TYR A 84 5.44 -2.13 2.35
C TYR A 84 5.56 -3.55 2.93
N GLN A 85 6.64 -4.27 2.66
CA GLN A 85 6.93 -5.62 3.14
C GLN A 85 5.81 -6.62 2.79
N ILE A 86 5.38 -6.62 1.53
CA ILE A 86 4.33 -7.53 1.04
C ILE A 86 4.99 -8.66 0.25
N GLU A 87 5.45 -9.70 0.95
CA GLU A 87 6.22 -10.81 0.35
C GLU A 87 5.55 -11.46 -0.86
N ASP A 88 4.23 -11.71 -0.79
CA ASP A 88 3.52 -12.36 -1.88
C ASP A 88 3.49 -11.50 -3.15
N LEU A 89 3.48 -10.18 -3.00
CA LEU A 89 3.58 -9.26 -4.13
C LEU A 89 5.00 -9.21 -4.69
N ILE A 90 6.01 -9.21 -3.82
CA ILE A 90 7.43 -9.28 -4.25
C ILE A 90 7.66 -10.54 -5.09
N LYS A 91 7.13 -11.70 -4.64
CA LYS A 91 7.21 -12.96 -5.38
C LYS A 91 6.47 -12.91 -6.71
N ALA A 92 5.33 -12.21 -6.79
CA ALA A 92 4.56 -12.06 -8.02
C ALA A 92 5.20 -11.12 -9.06
N LEU A 93 6.17 -10.29 -8.65
CA LEU A 93 6.91 -9.36 -9.53
C LEU A 93 8.22 -9.93 -10.07
N GLN A 94 8.60 -11.15 -9.67
CA GLN A 94 9.77 -11.90 -10.16
C GLN A 94 9.40 -12.79 -11.34
#